data_AF-A0AAN9A8M8-F1
#
_entry.id   AF-A0AAN9A8M8-F1
#
_cell.length_a   1.000
_cell.length_b   1.000
_cell.length_c   1.000
_cell.angle_alpha   90.00
_cell.angle_beta   90.00
_cell.angle_gamma   90.00
#
_symmetry.space_group_name_H-M   'P 1'
#
loop_
_entity.id
_entity.type
_entity.pdbx_description
1 polymer ?
#
loop_
_entity_poly.entity_id
_entity_poly.type
_entity_poly.pdbx_seq_one_letter_code
_entity_poly.pdbx_strand_id
1 'polypeptide(L)'
;MKVRELYSPPQDPEERDRLLDTSMKMLIVRHPLERLLSAYRDKMLREDLFQKLQVSIRKSFPDPNASNDEKHPTFLQFLMHIKRDMKRFWKTGGQSRLNNHWQPVWWACGPCQVKYEVIAHVESLSLDQEYIIRKAGIQDVVFNAHTHASNFDSYNGTSQATQAYFSQIPKKLLEEVSDLYRPDFDLFGYSPSQYIKLGRP
;
A
#
# COMPACT_ATOMS: atom_id res chain seq x y z
N MET A 1 -26.07 5.02 -10.48
CA MET A 1 -25.29 6.26 -10.59
C MET A 1 -24.01 6.09 -9.79
N LYS A 2 -22.84 6.21 -10.42
CA LYS A 2 -21.55 6.04 -9.76
C LYS A 2 -21.19 7.31 -8.99
N VAL A 3 -20.50 7.19 -7.85
CA VAL A 3 -20.04 8.35 -7.06
C VAL A 3 -19.27 9.36 -7.92
N ARG A 4 -18.47 8.88 -8.88
CA ARG A 4 -17.73 9.74 -9.82
C ARG A 4 -18.62 10.50 -10.82
N GLU A 5 -19.84 10.03 -11.09
CA GLU A 5 -20.80 10.76 -11.92
C GLU A 5 -21.44 11.90 -11.12
N LEU A 6 -21.71 11.67 -9.83
CA LEU A 6 -22.25 12.69 -8.90
C LEU A 6 -21.24 13.76 -8.50
N TYR A 7 -19.98 13.36 -8.32
CA TYR A 7 -18.89 14.22 -7.85
C TYR A 7 -17.74 14.17 -8.84
N SER A 8 -18.03 14.57 -10.09
CA SER A 8 -17.01 14.69 -11.12
C SER A 8 -16.02 15.80 -10.76
N PRO A 9 -14.72 15.63 -11.06
CA PRO A 9 -13.77 16.72 -10.90
C PRO A 9 -14.15 17.90 -11.82
N PRO A 10 -13.83 19.14 -11.43
CA PRO A 10 -13.96 20.30 -12.28
C PRO A 10 -13.30 20.07 -13.64
N GLN A 11 -14.00 20.45 -14.71
CA GLN A 11 -13.48 20.31 -16.08
C GLN A 11 -12.57 21.48 -16.45
N ASP A 12 -12.82 22.65 -15.88
CA ASP A 12 -12.00 23.85 -16.08
C ASP A 12 -10.66 23.74 -15.32
N PRO A 13 -9.51 23.91 -16.01
CA PRO A 13 -8.21 23.86 -15.37
C PRO A 13 -8.01 24.92 -14.27
N GLU A 14 -8.50 26.15 -14.47
CA GLU A 14 -8.33 27.22 -13.49
C GLU A 14 -9.14 26.94 -12.22
N GLU A 15 -10.38 26.48 -12.36
CA GLU A 15 -11.20 26.04 -11.25
C GLU A 15 -10.54 24.87 -10.49
N ARG A 16 -9.97 23.91 -11.21
CA ARG A 16 -9.26 22.77 -10.60
C ARG A 16 -8.04 23.23 -9.81
N ASP A 17 -7.22 24.12 -10.37
CA ASP A 17 -6.03 24.63 -9.69
C ASP A 17 -6.43 25.46 -8.46
N ARG A 18 -7.47 26.29 -8.56
CA ARG A 18 -8.03 27.02 -7.42
C ARG A 18 -8.55 26.07 -6.31
N LEU A 19 -9.25 25.01 -6.67
CA LEU A 19 -9.74 24.03 -5.70
C LEU A 19 -8.60 23.23 -5.09
N LEU A 20 -7.56 22.93 -5.87
CA LEU A 20 -6.33 22.39 -5.32
C LEU A 20 -5.72 23.40 -4.33
N ASP A 21 -5.60 24.67 -4.63
CA ASP A 21 -4.95 25.61 -3.71
C ASP A 21 -5.77 25.90 -2.44
N THR A 22 -7.09 25.76 -2.48
CA THR A 22 -7.98 26.13 -1.36
C THR A 22 -8.48 24.95 -0.52
N SER A 23 -8.36 23.72 -1.01
CA SER A 23 -8.84 22.53 -0.28
C SER A 23 -7.80 21.99 0.69
N MET A 24 -8.26 21.54 1.86
CA MET A 24 -7.46 20.70 2.75
C MET A 24 -7.12 19.36 2.06
N LYS A 25 -5.85 19.01 2.06
CA LYS A 25 -5.26 17.80 1.48
C LYS A 25 -4.72 16.92 2.57
N MET A 26 -5.13 15.68 2.52
CA MET A 26 -4.62 14.64 3.39
C MET A 26 -4.06 13.49 2.56
N LEU A 27 -3.01 12.87 3.09
CA LEU A 27 -2.43 11.65 2.58
C LEU A 27 -2.51 10.59 3.67
N ILE A 28 -3.04 9.42 3.36
CA ILE A 28 -3.04 8.28 4.28
C ILE A 28 -1.96 7.31 3.80
N VAL A 29 -1.00 7.02 4.66
CA VAL A 29 0.14 6.14 4.40
C VAL A 29 0.08 4.91 5.28
N ARG A 30 0.77 3.86 4.87
CA ARG A 30 0.90 2.60 5.62
C ARG A 30 2.30 2.07 5.45
N HIS A 31 2.81 1.33 6.43
CA HIS A 31 4.11 0.68 6.34
C HIS A 31 4.26 -0.10 5.00
N PRO A 32 5.31 0.13 4.19
CA PRO A 32 5.40 -0.41 2.83
C PRO A 32 5.25 -1.93 2.74
N LEU A 33 5.91 -2.68 3.63
CA LEU A 33 5.83 -4.15 3.65
C LEU A 33 4.46 -4.67 4.09
N GLU A 34 3.78 -3.98 5.00
CA GLU A 34 2.42 -4.32 5.43
C GLU A 34 1.43 -4.08 4.29
N ARG A 35 1.62 -3.01 3.53
CA ARG A 35 0.83 -2.75 2.33
C ARG A 35 1.01 -3.85 1.29
N LEU A 36 2.23 -4.34 1.08
CA LEU A 36 2.48 -5.49 0.19
C LEU A 36 1.81 -6.77 0.68
N LEU A 37 1.87 -7.07 1.99
CA LEU A 37 1.19 -8.23 2.57
C LEU A 37 -0.33 -8.12 2.41
N SER A 38 -0.88 -6.94 2.63
CA SER A 38 -2.30 -6.65 2.41
C SER A 38 -2.72 -6.85 0.97
N ALA A 39 -1.93 -6.33 0.02
CA ALA A 39 -2.18 -6.49 -1.41
C ALA A 39 -2.10 -7.97 -1.81
N TYR A 40 -1.14 -8.73 -1.26
CA TYR A 40 -1.04 -10.16 -1.45
C TYR A 40 -2.31 -10.88 -0.99
N ARG A 41 -2.73 -10.67 0.26
CA ARG A 41 -3.92 -11.33 0.82
C ARG A 41 -5.20 -10.98 0.07
N ASP A 42 -5.32 -9.74 -0.38
CA ASP A 42 -6.52 -9.28 -1.09
C ASP A 42 -6.55 -9.74 -2.55
N LYS A 43 -5.40 -9.72 -3.26
CA LYS A 43 -5.35 -9.91 -4.72
C LYS A 43 -4.78 -11.24 -5.17
N MET A 44 -4.01 -11.92 -4.34
CA MET A 44 -3.39 -13.20 -4.71
C MET A 44 -4.15 -14.40 -4.18
N LEU A 45 -4.86 -14.26 -3.05
CA LEU A 45 -5.56 -15.37 -2.39
C LEU A 45 -7.07 -15.45 -2.68
N ARG A 46 -7.55 -14.65 -3.64
CA ARG A 46 -8.98 -14.60 -4.01
C ARG A 46 -9.15 -14.95 -5.48
N GLU A 47 -10.20 -15.69 -5.80
CA GLU A 47 -10.59 -15.96 -7.18
C GLU A 47 -11.31 -14.72 -7.75
N ASP A 48 -10.55 -13.74 -8.23
CA ASP A 48 -11.08 -12.46 -8.73
C ASP A 48 -10.45 -12.04 -10.07
N LEU A 49 -10.53 -10.74 -10.39
CA LEU A 49 -9.95 -10.17 -11.61
C LEU A 49 -8.43 -10.39 -11.76
N PHE A 50 -7.73 -10.81 -10.70
CA PHE A 50 -6.29 -11.05 -10.69
C PHE A 50 -5.89 -12.48 -11.08
N GLN A 51 -6.82 -13.39 -11.38
CA GLN A 51 -6.52 -14.79 -11.74
C GLN A 51 -5.42 -14.94 -12.82
N LYS A 52 -5.48 -14.14 -13.90
CA LYS A 52 -4.44 -14.17 -14.95
C LYS A 52 -3.07 -13.80 -14.42
N LEU A 53 -3.01 -12.80 -13.53
CA LEU A 53 -1.76 -12.38 -12.90
C LEU A 53 -1.26 -13.44 -11.90
N GLN A 54 -2.15 -14.01 -11.10
CA GLN A 54 -1.83 -15.10 -10.17
C GLN A 54 -1.16 -16.27 -10.90
N VAL A 55 -1.74 -16.73 -12.00
CA VAL A 55 -1.17 -17.79 -12.84
C VAL A 55 0.17 -17.38 -13.44
N SER A 56 0.29 -16.13 -13.92
CA SER A 56 1.55 -15.62 -14.48
C SER A 56 2.67 -15.59 -13.44
N ILE A 57 2.39 -15.11 -12.23
CA ILE A 57 3.35 -15.05 -11.12
C ILE A 57 3.83 -16.45 -10.76
N ARG A 58 2.89 -17.40 -10.56
CA ARG A 58 3.22 -18.79 -10.25
C ARG A 58 4.15 -19.44 -11.26
N LYS A 59 3.88 -19.22 -12.56
CA LYS A 59 4.69 -19.79 -13.64
C LYS A 59 6.04 -19.09 -13.81
N SER A 60 6.14 -17.82 -13.43
CA SER A 60 7.35 -17.01 -13.65
C SER A 60 8.39 -17.13 -12.54
N PHE A 61 7.96 -17.47 -11.32
CA PHE A 61 8.83 -17.47 -10.14
C PHE A 61 8.79 -18.83 -9.46
N PRO A 62 9.93 -19.55 -9.40
CA PRO A 62 9.98 -20.84 -8.73
C PRO A 62 9.90 -20.64 -7.21
N ASP A 63 9.18 -21.54 -6.54
CA ASP A 63 9.18 -21.67 -5.09
C ASP A 63 9.21 -23.16 -4.73
N PRO A 64 10.32 -23.67 -4.18
CA PRO A 64 10.45 -25.09 -3.83
C PRO A 64 9.50 -25.53 -2.71
N ASN A 65 8.95 -24.58 -1.95
CA ASN A 65 8.02 -24.86 -0.86
C ASN A 65 6.55 -24.71 -1.30
N ALA A 66 6.29 -24.33 -2.55
CA ALA A 66 4.93 -24.24 -3.06
C ALA A 66 4.31 -25.63 -3.20
N SER A 67 3.07 -25.80 -2.74
CA SER A 67 2.32 -27.02 -2.99
C SER A 67 2.00 -27.15 -4.48
N ASN A 68 2.10 -28.38 -5.02
CA ASN A 68 1.72 -28.66 -6.40
C ASN A 68 0.23 -28.36 -6.68
N ASP A 69 -0.62 -28.44 -5.65
CA ASP A 69 -2.07 -28.19 -5.73
C ASP A 69 -2.46 -26.74 -5.39
N GLU A 70 -1.48 -25.90 -5.02
CA GLU A 70 -1.73 -24.50 -4.67
C GLU A 70 -2.36 -23.79 -5.88
N LYS A 71 -3.54 -23.17 -5.74
CA LYS A 71 -4.17 -22.41 -6.83
C LYS A 71 -3.58 -21.00 -6.98
N HIS A 72 -3.06 -20.45 -5.89
CA HIS A 72 -2.60 -19.07 -5.77
C HIS A 72 -1.06 -19.00 -5.71
N PRO A 73 -0.43 -17.88 -6.09
CA PRO A 73 1.00 -17.72 -5.86
C PRO A 73 1.31 -17.65 -4.38
N THR A 74 2.46 -18.16 -3.97
CA THR A 74 2.96 -17.99 -2.61
C THR A 74 3.36 -16.53 -2.37
N PHE A 75 3.51 -16.15 -1.10
CA PHE A 75 3.97 -14.79 -0.76
C PHE A 75 5.40 -14.54 -1.27
N LEU A 76 6.24 -15.57 -1.32
CA LEU A 76 7.57 -15.51 -1.91
C LEU A 76 7.52 -15.17 -3.40
N GLN A 77 6.71 -15.91 -4.17
CA GLN A 77 6.55 -15.65 -5.61
C GLN A 77 6.01 -14.25 -5.87
N PHE A 78 5.07 -13.79 -5.04
CA PHE A 78 4.56 -12.43 -5.11
C PHE A 78 5.67 -11.39 -4.85
N LEU A 79 6.47 -11.52 -3.79
CA LEU A 79 7.57 -10.56 -3.53
C LEU A 79 8.65 -10.59 -4.62
N MET A 80 8.95 -11.75 -5.21
CA MET A 80 9.83 -11.82 -6.38
C MET A 80 9.26 -11.09 -7.59
N HIS A 81 7.94 -11.19 -7.83
CA HIS A 81 7.24 -10.42 -8.83
C HIS A 81 7.34 -8.91 -8.58
N ILE A 82 7.08 -8.47 -7.34
CA ILE A 82 7.22 -7.06 -6.93
C ILE A 82 8.64 -6.57 -7.17
N LYS A 83 9.66 -7.32 -6.74
CA LYS A 83 11.07 -6.99 -6.98
C LYS A 83 11.36 -6.80 -8.47
N ARG A 84 10.92 -7.72 -9.32
CA ARG A 84 11.12 -7.64 -10.78
C ARG A 84 10.49 -6.37 -11.36
N ASP A 85 9.23 -6.12 -11.03
CA ASP A 85 8.46 -5.01 -11.58
C ASP A 85 8.98 -3.66 -11.07
N MET A 86 9.34 -3.56 -9.78
CA MET A 86 9.98 -2.38 -9.20
C MET A 86 11.36 -2.10 -9.78
N LYS A 87 12.20 -3.13 -10.01
CA LYS A 87 13.47 -2.94 -10.71
C LYS A 87 13.27 -2.37 -12.12
N ARG A 88 12.26 -2.86 -12.85
CA ARG A 88 11.90 -2.32 -14.16
C ARG A 88 11.39 -0.88 -14.07
N PHE A 89 10.56 -0.58 -13.08
CA PHE A 89 10.06 0.78 -12.81
C PHE A 89 11.23 1.76 -12.63
N TRP A 90 12.16 1.46 -11.72
CA TRP A 90 13.35 2.29 -11.50
C TRP A 90 14.23 2.41 -12.74
N LYS A 91 14.49 1.29 -13.44
CA LYS A 91 15.30 1.29 -14.68
C LYS A 91 14.70 2.17 -15.78
N THR A 92 13.38 2.32 -15.81
CA THR A 92 12.65 3.09 -16.83
C THR A 92 12.31 4.51 -16.38
N GLY A 93 12.86 4.99 -15.26
CA GLY A 93 12.54 6.31 -14.73
C GLY A 93 11.05 6.49 -14.41
N GLY A 94 10.37 5.41 -14.03
CA GLY A 94 8.95 5.41 -13.69
C GLY A 94 7.96 5.21 -14.84
N GLN A 95 8.44 4.98 -16.07
CA GLN A 95 7.56 4.78 -17.24
C GLN A 95 6.87 3.40 -17.25
N SER A 96 7.46 2.38 -16.62
CA SER A 96 6.82 1.08 -16.48
C SER A 96 5.61 1.16 -15.56
N ARG A 97 4.43 0.80 -16.05
CA ARG A 97 3.21 0.76 -15.22
C ARG A 97 3.36 -0.26 -14.09
N LEU A 98 3.04 0.17 -12.88
CA LEU A 98 2.85 -0.68 -11.71
C LEU A 98 1.35 -0.83 -11.43
N ASN A 99 0.97 -1.93 -10.77
CA ASN A 99 -0.39 -2.04 -10.26
C ASN A 99 -0.57 -1.07 -9.09
N ASN A 100 -1.71 -0.39 -9.02
CA ASN A 100 -2.02 0.59 -7.98
C ASN A 100 -1.98 0.04 -6.55
N HIS A 101 -2.19 -1.28 -6.35
CA HIS A 101 -2.17 -1.90 -5.01
C HIS A 101 -0.76 -1.99 -4.41
N TRP A 102 0.29 -1.98 -5.24
CA TRP A 102 1.69 -2.04 -4.79
C TRP A 102 2.58 -0.94 -5.39
N GLN A 103 2.04 -0.02 -6.17
CA GLN A 103 2.75 1.19 -6.60
C GLN A 103 3.14 2.03 -5.37
N PRO A 104 4.39 2.47 -5.20
CA PRO A 104 4.82 3.27 -4.04
C PRO A 104 3.99 4.53 -3.84
N VAL A 105 3.77 4.93 -2.60
CA VAL A 105 2.93 6.10 -2.27
C VAL A 105 3.60 7.38 -2.71
N TRP A 106 4.92 7.51 -2.54
CA TRP A 106 5.71 8.64 -2.99
C TRP A 106 5.54 8.93 -4.49
N TRP A 107 5.34 7.87 -5.30
CA TRP A 107 5.11 8.01 -6.73
C TRP A 107 3.63 8.22 -7.07
N ALA A 108 2.73 7.48 -6.42
CA ALA A 108 1.30 7.56 -6.70
C ALA A 108 0.66 8.88 -6.27
N CYS A 109 1.15 9.48 -5.18
CA CYS A 109 0.56 10.66 -4.55
C CYS A 109 1.42 11.92 -4.72
N GLY A 110 2.68 11.79 -5.12
CA GLY A 110 3.55 12.94 -5.38
C GLY A 110 3.66 13.91 -4.20
N PRO A 111 4.05 13.47 -2.99
CA PRO A 111 4.17 14.34 -1.81
C PRO A 111 5.20 15.47 -1.98
N CYS A 112 6.08 15.39 -2.98
CA CYS A 112 6.99 16.48 -3.34
C CYS A 112 6.32 17.58 -4.20
N GLN A 113 5.19 17.27 -4.85
CA GLN A 113 4.47 18.17 -5.76
C GLN A 113 3.19 18.71 -5.12
N VAL A 114 2.63 17.97 -4.15
CA VAL A 114 1.39 18.32 -3.47
C VAL A 114 1.71 18.66 -2.01
N LYS A 115 1.33 19.86 -1.58
CA LYS A 115 1.45 20.29 -0.19
C LYS A 115 0.34 19.67 0.64
N TYR A 116 0.62 18.55 1.30
CA TYR A 116 -0.34 17.91 2.20
C TYR A 116 -0.34 18.62 3.56
N GLU A 117 -1.52 18.96 4.09
CA GLU A 117 -1.66 19.49 5.45
C GLU A 117 -1.63 18.38 6.51
N VAL A 118 -2.02 17.15 6.13
CA VAL A 118 -2.05 15.99 7.02
C VAL A 118 -1.46 14.78 6.31
N ILE A 119 -0.51 14.12 6.97
CA ILE A 119 -0.05 12.78 6.61
C ILE A 119 -0.45 11.87 7.77
N ALA A 120 -1.48 11.05 7.54
CA ALA A 120 -2.02 10.12 8.52
C ALA A 120 -1.46 8.72 8.29
N HIS A 121 -1.27 7.95 9.36
CA HIS A 121 -0.75 6.60 9.31
C HIS A 121 -1.88 5.61 9.59
N VAL A 122 -1.94 4.52 8.83
CA VAL A 122 -2.96 3.48 9.05
C VAL A 122 -2.87 2.90 10.46
N GLU A 123 -1.66 2.86 11.03
CA GLU A 123 -1.34 2.38 12.36
C GLU A 123 -1.91 3.30 13.48
N SER A 124 -2.19 4.57 13.18
CA SER A 124 -2.79 5.55 14.10
C SER A 124 -4.12 6.11 13.59
N LEU A 125 -4.78 5.41 12.65
CA LEU A 125 -5.89 5.97 11.87
C LEU A 125 -7.07 6.43 12.73
N SER A 126 -7.32 5.78 13.87
CA SER A 126 -8.37 6.19 14.81
C SER A 126 -8.12 7.58 15.39
N LEU A 127 -6.89 7.85 15.82
CA LEU A 127 -6.46 9.17 16.31
C LEU A 127 -6.40 10.19 15.17
N ASP A 128 -5.86 9.79 14.02
CA ASP A 128 -5.73 10.66 12.85
C ASP A 128 -7.10 11.07 12.30
N GLN A 129 -8.10 10.18 12.34
CA GLN A 129 -9.47 10.47 11.95
C GLN A 129 -10.07 11.58 12.81
N GLU A 130 -9.91 11.52 14.14
CA GLU A 130 -10.40 12.58 15.03
C GLU A 130 -9.74 13.92 14.71
N TYR A 131 -8.40 13.91 14.53
CA TYR A 131 -7.67 15.11 14.17
C TYR A 131 -8.14 15.70 12.83
N ILE A 132 -8.32 14.87 11.80
CA ILE A 132 -8.80 15.28 10.47
C ILE A 132 -10.19 15.91 10.57
N ILE A 133 -11.13 15.29 11.29
CA ILE A 133 -12.50 15.79 11.46
C ILE A 133 -12.48 17.19 12.09
N ARG A 134 -11.71 17.37 13.16
CA ARG A 134 -11.57 18.67 13.85
C ARG A 134 -10.86 19.70 12.98
N LYS A 135 -9.80 19.30 12.26
CA LYS A 135 -9.04 20.18 11.36
C LYS A 135 -9.89 20.70 10.20
N ALA A 136 -10.79 19.86 9.68
CA ALA A 136 -11.73 20.21 8.62
C ALA A 136 -12.95 21.01 9.12
N GLY A 137 -13.16 21.12 10.44
CA GLY A 137 -14.31 21.83 11.02
C GLY A 137 -15.66 21.13 10.74
N ILE A 138 -15.65 19.82 10.53
CA ILE A 138 -16.84 19.03 10.14
C ILE A 138 -17.36 18.13 11.26
N GLN A 139 -16.94 18.34 12.50
CA GLN A 139 -17.37 17.55 13.66
C GLN A 139 -18.90 17.49 13.82
N ASP A 140 -19.61 18.55 13.42
CA ASP A 140 -21.07 18.65 13.55
C ASP A 140 -21.82 17.90 12.44
N VAL A 141 -21.12 17.53 11.36
CA VAL A 141 -21.66 16.77 10.22
C VAL A 141 -21.31 15.29 10.33
N VAL A 142 -20.11 15.00 10.83
CA VAL A 142 -19.60 13.63 11.01
C VAL A 142 -19.92 13.14 12.44
N PHE A 143 -21.20 13.18 12.82
CA PHE A 143 -21.67 12.53 14.04
C PHE A 143 -21.76 11.01 13.80
N ASN A 144 -21.14 10.22 14.67
CA ASN A 144 -21.19 8.74 14.62
C ASN A 144 -20.57 8.10 13.38
N ALA A 145 -19.38 8.54 12.96
CA ALA A 145 -18.50 7.63 12.23
C ALA A 145 -18.05 6.55 13.22
N HIS A 146 -18.92 5.56 13.48
CA HIS A 146 -18.52 4.30 14.08
C HIS A 146 -17.28 3.89 13.33
N THR A 147 -16.13 3.89 14.02
CA THR A 147 -14.94 3.24 13.51
C THR A 147 -15.43 1.85 13.12
N HIS A 148 -15.47 1.55 11.82
CA HIS A 148 -15.42 0.16 11.44
C HIS A 148 -14.10 -0.30 12.06
N ALA A 149 -14.22 -0.91 13.23
CA ALA A 149 -13.16 -1.61 13.91
C ALA A 149 -12.86 -2.83 13.05
N SER A 150 -12.42 -2.61 11.81
CA SER A 150 -11.83 -3.65 10.98
C SER A 150 -10.44 -3.88 11.54
N ASN A 151 -10.34 -4.32 12.80
CA ASN A 151 -9.13 -4.70 13.50
C ASN A 151 -7.90 -3.84 13.10
N PHE A 152 -8.05 -2.52 12.95
CA PHE A 152 -6.95 -1.67 12.48
C PHE A 152 -5.80 -1.69 13.49
N ASP A 153 -6.11 -1.86 14.78
CA ASP A 153 -5.14 -2.07 15.86
C ASP A 153 -4.30 -3.36 15.70
N SER A 154 -4.64 -4.26 14.77
CA SER A 154 -3.83 -5.43 14.42
C SER A 154 -2.71 -5.15 13.41
N TYR A 155 -2.62 -3.93 12.87
CA TYR A 155 -1.66 -3.57 11.81
C TYR A 155 -0.29 -3.10 12.34
N ASN A 156 0.01 -3.29 13.62
CA ASN A 156 1.28 -2.89 14.24
C ASN A 156 2.49 -3.75 13.85
N GLY A 157 2.46 -4.51 12.74
CA GLY A 157 3.56 -5.38 12.33
C GLY A 157 3.80 -6.60 13.25
N THR A 158 3.04 -6.72 14.33
CA THR A 158 3.14 -7.76 15.35
C THR A 158 2.05 -8.82 15.24
N SER A 159 1.21 -8.75 14.19
CA SER A 159 0.16 -9.74 14.00
C SER A 159 0.76 -11.13 13.75
N GLN A 160 0.09 -12.17 14.24
CA GLN A 160 0.48 -13.56 13.97
C GLN A 160 0.52 -13.84 12.46
N ALA A 161 -0.34 -13.18 11.69
CA ALA A 161 -0.32 -13.26 10.23
C ALA A 161 0.97 -12.65 9.65
N THR A 162 1.36 -11.45 10.09
CA THR A 162 2.62 -10.80 9.67
C THR A 162 3.79 -11.73 9.94
N GLN A 163 3.91 -12.26 11.16
CA GLN A 163 4.97 -13.20 11.51
C GLN A 163 4.95 -14.43 10.60
N ALA A 164 3.79 -15.05 10.41
CA ALA A 164 3.65 -16.27 9.61
C ALA A 164 4.07 -16.07 8.14
N TYR A 165 3.74 -14.92 7.54
CA TYR A 165 4.11 -14.66 6.14
C TYR A 165 5.57 -14.25 5.99
N PHE A 166 6.06 -13.32 6.79
CA PHE A 166 7.43 -12.79 6.64
C PHE A 166 8.50 -13.81 7.04
N SER A 167 8.21 -14.74 7.95
CA SER A 167 9.16 -15.80 8.33
C SER A 167 9.49 -16.80 7.21
N GLN A 168 8.65 -16.87 6.18
CA GLN A 168 8.87 -17.75 5.02
C GLN A 168 9.84 -17.12 4.00
N ILE A 169 10.11 -15.82 4.12
CA ILE A 169 10.83 -15.05 3.10
C ILE A 169 12.31 -14.92 3.46
N PRO A 170 13.25 -15.16 2.52
CA PRO A 170 14.67 -14.90 2.76
C PRO A 170 14.91 -13.45 3.16
N LYS A 171 15.71 -13.20 4.20
CA LYS A 171 16.07 -11.84 4.64
C LYS A 171 16.57 -10.96 3.50
N LYS A 172 17.44 -11.52 2.66
CA LYS A 172 17.98 -10.85 1.47
C LYS A 172 16.90 -10.33 0.53
N LEU A 173 15.82 -11.09 0.32
CA LEU A 173 14.73 -10.63 -0.53
C LEU A 173 13.94 -9.49 0.12
N LEU A 174 13.75 -9.53 1.45
CA LEU A 174 13.10 -8.44 2.18
C LEU A 174 13.95 -7.16 2.15
N GLU A 175 15.27 -7.27 2.28
CA GLU A 175 16.22 -6.16 2.12
C GLU A 175 16.11 -5.55 0.72
N GLU A 176 16.25 -6.36 -0.33
CA GLU A 176 16.16 -5.88 -1.72
C GLU A 176 14.81 -5.25 -2.06
N VAL A 177 13.70 -5.80 -1.55
CA VAL A 177 12.37 -5.20 -1.72
C VAL A 177 12.29 -3.90 -0.92
N SER A 178 12.77 -3.86 0.31
CA SER A 178 12.74 -2.65 1.14
C SER A 178 13.51 -1.50 0.49
N ASP A 179 14.68 -1.78 -0.09
CA ASP A 179 15.49 -0.80 -0.82
C ASP A 179 14.73 -0.22 -2.03
N LEU A 180 13.95 -1.04 -2.74
CA LEU A 180 13.15 -0.57 -3.89
C LEU A 180 12.00 0.36 -3.47
N TYR A 181 11.54 0.28 -2.22
CA TYR A 181 10.53 1.15 -1.62
C TYR A 181 11.13 2.22 -0.70
N ARG A 182 12.46 2.37 -0.67
CA ARG A 182 13.17 3.27 0.26
C ARG A 182 12.58 4.68 0.37
N PRO A 183 12.14 5.37 -0.71
CA PRO A 183 11.56 6.69 -0.56
C PRO A 183 10.28 6.71 0.29
N ASP A 184 9.44 5.66 0.26
CA ASP A 184 8.27 5.57 1.16
C ASP A 184 8.72 5.40 2.62
N PHE A 185 9.78 4.63 2.88
CA PHE A 185 10.31 4.48 4.24
C PHE A 185 10.83 5.80 4.79
N ASP A 186 11.67 6.48 4.00
CA ASP A 186 12.34 7.72 4.38
C ASP A 186 11.33 8.87 4.55
N LEU A 187 10.38 9.04 3.62
CA LEU A 187 9.41 10.14 3.65
C LEU A 187 8.38 10.01 4.77
N PHE A 188 8.01 8.78 5.15
CA PHE A 188 6.89 8.54 6.07
C PHE A 188 7.33 7.99 7.43
N GLY A 189 8.64 7.96 7.72
CA GLY A 189 9.17 7.60 9.02
C GLY A 189 9.03 6.12 9.38
N TYR A 190 9.07 5.23 8.38
CA TYR A 190 8.99 3.78 8.61
C TYR A 190 10.39 3.13 8.66
N SER A 191 10.48 1.97 9.31
CA SER A 191 11.70 1.14 9.32
C SER A 191 11.38 -0.30 8.93
N PRO A 192 12.08 -0.89 7.94
CA PRO A 192 11.85 -2.28 7.54
C PRO A 192 12.45 -3.29 8.54
N SER A 193 13.24 -2.80 9.51
CA SER A 193 14.10 -3.64 10.36
C SER A 193 13.36 -4.76 11.07
N GLN A 194 12.17 -4.49 11.61
CA GLN A 194 11.39 -5.51 12.32
C GLN A 194 10.94 -6.64 11.39
N TYR A 195 10.57 -6.32 10.15
CA TYR A 195 10.13 -7.30 9.16
C TYR A 195 11.29 -8.09 8.59
N ILE A 196 12.43 -7.44 8.32
CA ILE A 196 13.65 -8.13 7.86
C ILE A 196 14.12 -9.13 8.93
N LYS A 197 14.04 -8.80 10.22
CA LYS A 197 14.39 -9.72 11.32
C LYS A 197 13.54 -11.00 11.32
N LEU A 198 12.27 -10.92 10.92
CA LEU A 198 11.39 -12.08 10.83
C LEU A 198 11.80 -13.06 9.73
N GLY A 199 12.40 -12.56 8.64
CA GLY A 199 12.80 -13.37 7.49
C GLY A 199 13.70 -14.54 7.86
N ARG A 200 13.57 -15.65 7.12
CA ARG A 200 14.48 -16.78 7.28
C ARG A 200 15.87 -16.47 6.73
N PRO A 201 16.93 -17.13 7.24
CA PRO A 201 18.28 -16.99 6.71
C PRO A 201 18.34 -17.18 5.19
#